data_AF-A0A9R0I232-F1
#
_entry.id   AF-A0A9R0I232-F1
#
_cell.length_a   1.000
_cell.length_b   1.000
_cell.length_c   1.000
_cell.angle_alpha   90.00
_cell.angle_beta   90.00
_cell.angle_gamma   90.00
#
_symmetry.space_group_name_H-M   'P 1'
#
loop_
_entity.id
_entity.type
_entity.pdbx_description
1 polymer ?
#
loop_
_entity_poly.entity_id
_entity_poly.type
_entity_poly.pdbx_seq_one_letter_code
_entity_poly.pdbx_strand_id
1 'polypeptide(L)'
;MSRVAVITLSSLLLVGLVGSVIFSFVSHNWNKPDPKLANSSKAVQAICDPTDYKDACIKSLAKVKSDDPKELVKGAFASAKVELMEVSNSSTVLKELEKDPKTAEAVKDCKELFQDAIDDFQRSFDEVSKSDWNQVNNTLEDLKIWLSATRTYQETCLDGFENTTGDASSKMRNVLQTAMQMSSNGLAIVNDLSKLFSSLDMNTINKRRLLSNQ
;
A
#
# COMPACT_ATOMS: atom_id res chain seq x y z
N MET A 1 -5.79 62.18 37.79
CA MET A 1 -5.19 60.83 37.75
C MET A 1 -6.19 59.86 38.39
N SER A 2 -7.35 59.69 37.77
CA SER A 2 -7.71 58.72 36.72
C SER A 2 -8.34 57.46 37.33
N ARG A 3 -9.66 57.59 37.56
CA ARG A 3 -10.68 56.55 37.86
C ARG A 3 -10.81 55.46 36.77
N VAL A 4 -9.78 55.30 35.94
CA VAL A 4 -9.75 54.47 34.72
C VAL A 4 -8.94 53.18 34.95
N ALA A 5 -8.13 53.10 36.01
CA ALA A 5 -7.32 51.91 36.30
C ALA A 5 -8.05 50.79 37.07
N VAL A 6 -9.18 51.09 37.73
CA VAL A 6 -9.91 50.09 38.54
C VAL A 6 -10.95 49.33 37.71
N ILE A 7 -11.48 49.93 36.63
CA ILE A 7 -12.53 49.31 35.81
C ILE A 7 -11.94 48.30 34.80
N THR A 8 -10.67 48.43 34.41
CA THR A 8 -10.02 47.50 33.47
C THR A 8 -9.61 46.17 34.11
N LEU A 9 -9.46 46.10 35.44
CA LEU A 9 -9.10 44.85 36.14
C LEU A 9 -10.32 43.94 36.38
N SER A 10 -11.52 44.50 36.51
CA SER A 10 -12.75 43.72 36.74
C SER A 10 -13.35 43.13 35.46
N SER A 11 -13.10 43.71 34.28
CA SER A 11 -13.62 43.18 33.01
C SER A 11 -12.82 41.98 32.48
N LEU A 12 -11.55 41.83 32.85
CA LEU A 12 -10.71 40.69 32.41
C LEU A 12 -10.99 39.41 33.20
N LEU A 13 -11.49 39.51 34.43
CA LEU A 13 -11.85 38.33 35.24
C LEU A 13 -13.18 37.69 34.81
N LEU A 14 -14.11 38.45 34.23
CA LEU A 14 -15.38 37.90 33.74
C LEU A 14 -15.26 37.22 32.37
N VAL A 15 -14.37 37.68 31.49
CA VAL A 15 -14.14 37.04 30.19
C VAL A 15 -13.41 35.70 30.33
N GLY A 16 -12.54 35.55 31.34
CA GLY A 16 -11.90 34.26 31.67
C GLY A 16 -12.88 33.19 32.18
N LEU A 17 -13.97 33.60 32.85
CA LEU A 17 -14.93 32.68 33.44
C LEU A 17 -16.01 32.24 32.43
N VAL A 18 -16.43 33.11 31.51
CA VAL A 18 -17.36 32.71 30.44
C VAL A 18 -16.63 31.93 29.32
N GLY A 19 -15.38 32.29 29.01
CA GLY A 19 -14.55 31.54 28.07
C GLY A 19 -14.24 30.12 28.54
N SER A 20 -13.92 29.93 29.82
CA SER A 20 -13.68 28.59 30.37
C SER A 20 -14.95 27.75 30.47
N VAL A 21 -16.10 28.32 30.85
CA VAL A 21 -17.35 27.56 30.89
C VAL A 21 -17.81 27.16 29.48
N ILE A 22 -17.65 28.00 28.45
CA ILE A 22 -17.99 27.61 27.07
C ILE A 22 -16.99 26.58 26.51
N PHE A 23 -15.69 26.71 26.81
CA PHE A 23 -14.69 25.71 26.36
C PHE A 23 -14.84 24.36 27.06
N SER A 24 -15.32 24.35 28.31
CA SER A 24 -15.67 23.14 29.05
C SER A 24 -16.95 22.45 28.57
N PHE A 25 -17.86 23.15 27.90
CA PHE A 25 -19.06 22.54 27.31
C PHE A 25 -18.87 22.07 25.85
N VAL A 26 -17.82 22.52 25.15
CA VAL A 26 -17.60 22.21 23.71
C VAL A 26 -16.39 21.30 23.45
N SER A 27 -15.61 20.92 24.46
CA SER A 27 -14.65 19.83 24.37
C SER A 27 -14.95 18.85 25.50
N HIS A 28 -15.22 17.57 25.29
CA HIS A 28 -14.34 16.63 24.61
C HIS A 28 -15.12 15.31 24.40
N ASN A 29 -16.04 15.20 23.43
CA ASN A 29 -16.45 13.86 22.97
C ASN A 29 -15.38 13.31 22.02
N TRP A 30 -14.15 13.23 22.53
CA TRP A 30 -13.09 12.52 21.85
C TRP A 30 -13.30 11.06 22.18
N ASN A 31 -13.97 10.36 21.27
CA ASN A 31 -13.76 8.92 21.17
C ASN A 31 -12.25 8.72 21.08
N LYS A 32 -11.65 8.24 22.17
CA LYS A 32 -10.26 7.80 22.13
C LYS A 32 -10.17 6.82 20.97
N PRO A 33 -9.26 7.03 20.00
CA PRO A 33 -9.16 6.12 18.86
C PRO A 33 -8.96 4.70 19.40
N ASP A 34 -9.72 3.74 18.85
CA ASP A 34 -9.59 2.33 19.22
C ASP A 34 -8.11 1.93 19.13
N PRO A 35 -7.49 1.46 20.23
CA PRO A 35 -6.07 1.11 20.25
C PRO A 35 -5.67 0.13 19.14
N LYS A 36 -6.56 -0.80 18.77
CA LYS A 36 -6.30 -1.76 17.70
C LYS A 36 -6.27 -1.08 16.32
N LEU A 37 -7.16 -0.12 16.10
CA LEU A 37 -7.19 0.66 14.87
C LEU A 37 -5.99 1.60 14.75
N ALA A 38 -5.58 2.21 15.87
CA ALA A 38 -4.38 3.05 15.94
C ALA A 38 -3.10 2.25 15.63
N ASN A 39 -2.97 1.04 16.21
CA ASN A 39 -1.84 0.15 15.94
C ASN A 39 -1.81 -0.31 14.47
N SER A 40 -2.96 -0.69 13.91
CA SER A 40 -3.06 -1.07 12.50
C SER A 40 -2.67 0.08 11.58
N SER A 41 -3.12 1.30 11.84
CA SER A 41 -2.71 2.48 11.06
C SER A 41 -1.20 2.73 11.11
N LYS A 42 -0.57 2.56 12.29
CA LYS A 42 0.88 2.69 12.42
C LYS A 42 1.64 1.59 11.68
N ALA A 43 1.14 0.36 11.70
CA ALA A 43 1.72 -0.76 10.98
C ALA A 43 1.60 -0.60 9.46
N VAL A 44 0.45 -0.11 8.98
CA VAL A 44 0.25 0.29 7.57
C VAL A 44 1.23 1.39 7.18
N GLN A 45 1.45 2.40 8.02
CA GLN A 45 2.44 3.42 7.74
C GLN A 45 3.84 2.82 7.62
N ALA A 46 4.24 2.00 8.59
CA ALA A 46 5.57 1.38 8.60
C ALA A 46 5.81 0.47 7.38
N ILE A 47 4.83 -0.33 6.95
CA ILE A 47 5.00 -1.19 5.77
C ILE A 47 5.00 -0.39 4.46
N CYS A 48 4.34 0.77 4.42
CA CYS A 48 4.31 1.63 3.24
C CYS A 48 5.49 2.63 3.16
N ASP A 49 6.21 2.84 4.26
CA ASP A 49 7.36 3.76 4.32
C ASP A 49 8.46 3.52 3.27
N PRO A 50 8.86 2.26 2.95
CA PRO A 50 9.89 2.01 1.94
C PRO A 50 9.38 2.15 0.49
N THR A 51 8.10 2.46 0.28
CA THR A 51 7.48 2.46 -1.05
C THR A 51 7.54 3.82 -1.73
N ASP A 52 7.69 3.82 -3.06
CA ASP A 52 7.68 5.05 -3.87
C ASP A 52 6.27 5.65 -4.00
N TYR A 53 5.23 4.80 -3.99
CA TYR A 53 3.82 5.23 -4.13
C TYR A 53 3.05 5.06 -2.81
N LYS A 54 3.45 5.83 -1.78
CA LYS A 54 2.93 5.71 -0.41
C LYS A 54 1.41 5.81 -0.31
N ASP A 55 0.80 6.79 -0.97
CA ASP A 55 -0.66 6.97 -0.93
C ASP A 55 -1.40 5.77 -1.52
N ALA A 56 -0.88 5.20 -2.62
CA ALA A 56 -1.43 3.99 -3.22
C ALA A 56 -1.28 2.78 -2.29
N CYS A 57 -0.14 2.66 -1.59
CA CYS A 57 0.08 1.62 -0.59
C CYS A 57 -0.89 1.74 0.60
N ILE A 58 -1.03 2.93 1.19
CA ILE A 58 -1.92 3.16 2.33
C ILE A 58 -3.37 2.91 1.92
N LYS A 59 -3.77 3.38 0.73
CA LYS A 59 -5.12 3.17 0.19
C LYS A 59 -5.43 1.70 -0.03
N SER A 60 -4.48 0.91 -0.55
CA SER A 60 -4.69 -0.53 -0.76
C SER A 60 -4.87 -1.28 0.56
N LEU A 61 -4.23 -0.82 1.64
CA LEU A 61 -4.31 -1.43 2.96
C LEU A 61 -5.41 -0.85 3.86
N ALA A 62 -6.19 0.12 3.40
CA ALA A 62 -7.18 0.83 4.22
C ALA A 62 -8.25 -0.08 4.86
N LYS A 63 -8.50 -1.26 4.28
CA LYS A 63 -9.45 -2.26 4.80
C LYS A 63 -8.81 -3.30 5.74
N VAL A 64 -7.49 -3.33 5.83
CA VAL A 64 -6.76 -4.27 6.69
C VAL A 64 -6.78 -3.75 8.11
N LYS A 65 -7.43 -4.49 9.03
CA LYS A 65 -7.57 -4.14 10.45
C LYS A 65 -6.63 -4.97 11.32
N SER A 66 -5.37 -5.04 10.91
CA SER A 66 -4.31 -5.81 11.55
C SER A 66 -3.02 -5.00 11.60
N ASP A 67 -2.21 -5.26 12.62
CA ASP A 67 -0.81 -4.84 12.72
C ASP A 67 0.17 -5.98 12.40
N ASP A 68 -0.34 -7.18 12.12
CA ASP A 68 0.45 -8.33 11.69
C ASP A 68 1.03 -8.11 10.27
N PRO A 69 2.37 -8.09 10.11
CA PRO A 69 3.03 -7.98 8.80
C PRO A 69 2.53 -8.99 7.76
N LYS A 70 2.18 -10.21 8.18
CA LYS A 70 1.65 -11.26 7.30
C LYS A 70 0.31 -10.86 6.70
N GLU A 71 -0.60 -10.36 7.54
CA GLU A 71 -1.92 -9.91 7.10
C GLU A 71 -1.84 -8.63 6.25
N LEU A 72 -0.87 -7.75 6.52
CA LEU A 72 -0.61 -6.57 5.70
C LEU A 72 -0.11 -6.97 4.30
N VAL A 73 0.87 -7.86 4.21
CA VAL A 73 1.39 -8.37 2.92
C VAL A 73 0.28 -9.08 2.12
N LYS A 74 -0.50 -9.95 2.78
CA LYS A 74 -1.67 -10.60 2.16
C LYS A 74 -2.69 -9.58 1.65
N GLY A 75 -2.98 -8.55 2.44
CA GLY A 75 -3.90 -7.48 2.07
C GLY A 75 -3.43 -6.68 0.86
N ALA A 76 -2.12 -6.42 0.75
CA ALA A 76 -1.53 -5.76 -0.40
C ALA A 76 -1.70 -6.60 -1.68
N PHE A 77 -1.36 -7.89 -1.64
CA PHE A 77 -1.50 -8.79 -2.79
C PHE A 77 -2.96 -8.98 -3.21
N ALA A 78 -3.86 -9.18 -2.24
CA ALA A 78 -5.28 -9.31 -2.52
C ALA A 78 -5.85 -8.05 -3.19
N SER A 79 -5.44 -6.86 -2.72
CA SER A 79 -5.87 -5.61 -3.32
C SER A 79 -5.31 -5.44 -4.74
N ALA A 80 -4.05 -5.79 -4.98
CA ALA A 80 -3.42 -5.68 -6.30
C ALA A 80 -4.10 -6.60 -7.32
N LYS A 81 -4.41 -7.83 -6.90
CA LYS A 81 -5.18 -8.78 -7.70
C LYS A 81 -6.56 -8.22 -8.07
N VAL A 82 -7.31 -7.68 -7.09
CA VAL A 82 -8.65 -7.12 -7.35
C VAL A 82 -8.59 -5.95 -8.33
N GLU A 83 -7.63 -5.03 -8.17
CA GLU A 83 -7.45 -3.91 -9.08
C GLU A 83 -7.18 -4.39 -10.51
N LEU A 84 -6.28 -5.36 -10.68
CA LEU A 84 -5.92 -5.87 -12.00
C LEU A 84 -7.07 -6.67 -12.64
N MET A 85 -7.82 -7.44 -11.85
CA MET A 85 -9.04 -8.11 -12.33
C MET A 85 -10.10 -7.10 -12.81
N GLU A 86 -10.26 -5.98 -12.10
CA GLU A 86 -11.20 -4.93 -12.48
C GLU A 86 -10.76 -4.24 -13.76
N VAL A 87 -9.48 -3.92 -13.89
CA VAL A 87 -8.90 -3.41 -15.14
C VAL A 87 -9.16 -4.37 -16.30
N SER A 88 -8.82 -5.65 -16.14
CA SER A 88 -8.92 -6.66 -17.21
C SER A 88 -10.37 -6.87 -17.69
N ASN A 89 -11.34 -6.91 -16.78
CA ASN A 89 -12.73 -7.30 -17.10
C ASN A 89 -13.68 -6.12 -17.32
N SER A 90 -13.48 -5.02 -16.59
CA SER A 90 -14.47 -3.96 -16.48
C SER A 90 -14.08 -2.70 -17.25
N SER A 91 -12.79 -2.51 -17.57
CA SER A 91 -12.27 -1.30 -18.23
C SER A 91 -13.00 -0.96 -19.53
N THR A 92 -13.59 0.22 -19.57
CA THR A 92 -14.21 0.78 -20.78
C THR A 92 -13.17 1.08 -21.85
N VAL A 93 -11.98 1.53 -21.44
CA VAL A 93 -10.86 1.79 -22.35
C VAL A 93 -10.43 0.52 -23.08
N LEU A 94 -10.27 -0.60 -22.36
CA LEU A 94 -9.93 -1.88 -23.00
C LEU A 94 -11.02 -2.29 -23.99
N LYS A 95 -12.29 -2.16 -23.62
CA LYS A 95 -13.43 -2.47 -24.51
C LYS A 95 -13.52 -1.55 -25.74
N GLU A 96 -13.06 -0.31 -25.63
CA GLU A 96 -13.00 0.63 -26.76
C GLU A 96 -11.83 0.31 -27.69
N LEU A 97 -10.64 0.09 -27.13
CA LEU A 97 -9.44 -0.29 -27.88
C LEU A 97 -9.60 -1.67 -28.56
N GLU A 98 -10.36 -2.59 -27.97
CA GLU A 98 -10.63 -3.90 -28.58
C GLU A 98 -11.46 -3.80 -29.87
N LYS A 99 -12.23 -2.71 -30.05
CA LYS A 99 -13.06 -2.51 -31.24
C LYS A 99 -12.29 -1.95 -32.44
N ASP A 100 -11.14 -1.32 -32.21
CA ASP A 100 -10.29 -0.82 -33.27
C ASP A 100 -9.37 -1.96 -33.75
N PRO A 101 -9.45 -2.36 -35.03
CA PRO A 101 -8.60 -3.42 -35.59
C PRO A 101 -7.09 -3.17 -35.40
N LYS A 102 -6.66 -1.91 -35.26
CA LYS A 102 -5.26 -1.55 -35.04
C LYS A 102 -4.76 -1.84 -33.64
N THR A 103 -5.66 -1.95 -32.66
CA THR A 103 -5.33 -2.16 -31.24
C THR A 103 -5.90 -3.46 -30.68
N ALA A 104 -6.77 -4.14 -31.41
CA ALA A 104 -7.43 -5.36 -30.96
C ALA A 104 -6.45 -6.48 -30.57
N GLU A 105 -5.38 -6.68 -31.35
CA GLU A 105 -4.35 -7.68 -31.04
C GLU A 105 -3.58 -7.32 -29.76
N ALA A 106 -3.10 -6.07 -29.64
CA ALA A 106 -2.43 -5.59 -28.43
C ALA A 106 -3.33 -5.69 -27.18
N VAL A 107 -4.64 -5.43 -27.31
CA VAL A 107 -5.59 -5.62 -26.20
C VAL A 107 -5.71 -7.09 -25.80
N LYS A 108 -5.74 -8.00 -26.78
CA LYS A 108 -5.79 -9.44 -26.50
C LYS A 108 -4.53 -9.89 -25.75
N ASP A 109 -3.36 -9.49 -26.23
CA ASP A 109 -2.08 -9.82 -25.58
C ASP A 109 -2.03 -9.26 -24.15
N CYS A 110 -2.50 -8.04 -23.93
CA CYS A 110 -2.61 -7.46 -22.60
C CYS A 110 -3.52 -8.26 -21.67
N LYS A 111 -4.67 -8.78 -22.15
CA LYS A 111 -5.56 -9.59 -21.33
C LYS A 111 -4.88 -10.90 -20.90
N GLU A 112 -4.10 -11.52 -21.79
CA GLU A 112 -3.30 -12.72 -21.47
C GLU A 112 -2.24 -12.37 -20.41
N LEU A 113 -1.48 -11.29 -20.60
CA LEU A 113 -0.48 -10.80 -19.64
C LEU A 113 -1.08 -10.41 -18.28
N PHE A 114 -2.29 -9.84 -18.25
CA PHE A 114 -2.99 -9.54 -17.00
C PHE A 114 -3.43 -10.81 -16.27
N GLN A 115 -3.82 -11.85 -17.01
CA GLN A 115 -4.16 -13.14 -16.41
C GLN A 115 -2.93 -13.78 -15.77
N ASP A 116 -1.78 -13.76 -16.43
CA ASP A 116 -0.52 -14.25 -15.87
C ASP A 116 -0.15 -13.49 -14.58
N ALA A 117 -0.27 -12.16 -14.59
CA ALA A 117 -0.05 -11.33 -13.41
C ALA A 117 -1.05 -11.63 -12.27
N ILE A 118 -2.32 -11.86 -12.58
CA ILE A 118 -3.35 -12.24 -11.58
C ILE A 118 -3.00 -13.59 -10.95
N ASP A 119 -2.53 -14.55 -11.75
CA ASP A 119 -2.12 -15.87 -11.27
C ASP A 119 -0.88 -15.78 -10.38
N ASP A 120 0.09 -14.94 -10.75
CA ASP A 120 1.29 -14.66 -9.93
C ASP A 120 0.96 -13.93 -8.62
N PHE A 121 0.02 -12.99 -8.62
CA PHE A 121 -0.51 -12.41 -7.37
C PHE A 121 -1.22 -13.44 -6.50
N GLN A 122 -1.96 -14.38 -7.10
CA GLN A 122 -2.61 -15.45 -6.36
C GLN A 122 -1.58 -16.41 -5.75
N ARG A 123 -0.57 -16.82 -6.52
CA ARG A 123 0.56 -17.63 -6.02
C ARG A 123 1.26 -16.93 -4.87
N SER A 124 1.53 -15.63 -5.01
CA SER A 124 2.11 -14.80 -3.95
C SER A 124 1.28 -14.82 -2.67
N PHE A 125 -0.03 -14.65 -2.80
CA PHE A 125 -0.96 -14.71 -1.67
C PHE A 125 -0.98 -16.09 -0.99
N ASP A 126 -1.04 -17.16 -1.78
CA ASP A 126 -1.11 -18.53 -1.29
C ASP A 126 0.18 -18.93 -0.57
N GLU A 127 1.33 -18.51 -1.11
CA GLU A 127 2.62 -18.79 -0.51
C GLU A 127 2.73 -18.08 0.83
N VAL A 128 2.51 -16.76 0.88
CA VAL A 128 2.51 -16.00 2.14
C VAL A 128 1.57 -16.61 3.17
N SER A 129 0.38 -17.04 2.74
CA SER A 129 -0.61 -17.64 3.63
C SER A 129 -0.11 -18.92 4.30
N LYS A 130 0.63 -19.75 3.56
CA LYS A 130 1.19 -21.03 4.05
C LYS A 130 2.54 -20.88 4.76
N SER A 131 3.27 -19.79 4.49
CA SER A 131 4.61 -19.60 5.05
C SER A 131 4.63 -19.56 6.57
N ASP A 132 5.59 -20.28 7.13
CA ASP A 132 6.10 -20.03 8.46
C ASP A 132 7.01 -18.80 8.39
N TRP A 133 6.61 -17.73 9.07
CA TRP A 133 7.37 -16.47 9.06
C TRP A 133 8.73 -16.58 9.75
N ASN A 134 9.01 -17.69 10.45
CA ASN A 134 10.34 -18.01 10.97
C ASN A 134 11.32 -18.52 9.90
N GLN A 135 10.83 -18.93 8.72
CA GLN A 135 11.63 -19.44 7.60
C GLN A 135 11.20 -18.78 6.28
N VAL A 136 10.82 -17.51 6.34
CA VAL A 136 10.15 -16.79 5.25
C VAL A 136 11.06 -16.41 4.09
N ASN A 137 12.38 -16.60 4.21
CA ASN A 137 13.33 -16.10 3.21
C ASN A 137 13.05 -16.66 1.80
N ASN A 138 12.77 -17.96 1.68
CA ASN A 138 12.42 -18.58 0.40
C ASN A 138 11.11 -18.01 -0.16
N THR A 139 10.08 -17.87 0.69
CA THR A 139 8.83 -17.19 0.30
C THR A 139 9.10 -15.79 -0.22
N LEU A 140 9.93 -14.99 0.47
CA LEU A 140 10.22 -13.63 0.02
C LEU A 140 10.96 -13.61 -1.32
N GLU A 141 11.83 -14.58 -1.62
CA GLU A 141 12.45 -14.71 -2.94
C GLU A 141 11.44 -15.07 -4.03
N ASP A 142 10.53 -16.02 -3.77
CA ASP A 142 9.46 -16.37 -4.71
C ASP A 142 8.55 -15.17 -4.99
N LEU A 143 8.20 -14.40 -3.96
CA LEU A 143 7.45 -13.15 -4.09
C LEU A 143 8.17 -12.13 -4.97
N LYS A 144 9.49 -11.96 -4.83
CA LYS A 144 10.26 -11.04 -5.69
C LYS A 144 10.19 -11.47 -7.14
N ILE A 145 10.28 -12.77 -7.42
CA ILE A 145 10.21 -13.32 -8.77
C ILE A 145 8.84 -13.00 -9.38
N TRP A 146 7.75 -13.37 -8.71
CA TRP A 146 6.39 -13.16 -9.20
C TRP A 146 6.03 -11.68 -9.35
N LEU A 147 6.46 -10.82 -8.42
CA LEU A 147 6.26 -9.36 -8.54
C LEU A 147 7.08 -8.74 -9.66
N SER A 148 8.31 -9.21 -9.88
CA SER A 148 9.14 -8.73 -10.98
C SER A 148 8.56 -9.17 -12.32
N ALA A 149 8.09 -10.41 -12.43
CA ALA A 149 7.38 -10.92 -13.60
C ALA A 149 6.11 -10.11 -13.89
N THR A 150 5.31 -9.83 -12.86
CA THR A 150 4.10 -9.00 -13.00
C THR A 150 4.41 -7.60 -13.56
N ARG A 151 5.48 -6.95 -13.11
CA ARG A 151 5.89 -5.65 -13.69
C ARG A 151 6.31 -5.81 -15.15
N THR A 152 7.04 -6.87 -15.49
CA THR A 152 7.39 -7.16 -16.89
C THR A 152 6.14 -7.35 -17.75
N TYR A 153 5.14 -8.09 -17.28
CA TYR A 153 3.88 -8.27 -18.01
C TYR A 153 3.15 -6.94 -18.25
N GLN A 154 3.13 -6.06 -17.24
CA GLN A 154 2.54 -4.73 -17.38
C GLN A 154 3.29 -3.85 -18.40
N GLU A 155 4.63 -3.85 -18.38
CA GLU A 155 5.43 -3.10 -19.36
C GLU A 155 5.28 -3.69 -20.77
N THR A 156 5.35 -5.02 -20.94
CA THR A 156 5.15 -5.68 -22.23
C THR A 156 3.78 -5.38 -22.83
N CYS A 157 2.73 -5.31 -22.00
CA CYS A 157 1.42 -4.86 -22.45
C CYS A 157 1.47 -3.43 -23.00
N LEU A 158 2.18 -2.51 -22.33
CA LEU A 158 2.33 -1.13 -22.80
C LEU A 158 3.15 -1.03 -24.08
N ASP A 159 4.21 -1.84 -24.19
CA ASP A 159 5.06 -1.93 -25.38
C ASP A 159 4.23 -2.33 -26.62
N GLY A 160 3.22 -3.19 -26.44
CA GLY A 160 2.26 -3.57 -27.47
C GLY A 160 1.48 -2.39 -28.09
N PHE A 161 1.42 -1.24 -27.40
CA PHE A 161 0.77 -0.02 -27.89
C PHE A 161 1.72 1.03 -28.46
N GLU A 162 3.05 0.88 -28.37
CA GLU A 162 4.00 1.94 -28.78
C GLU A 162 3.90 2.33 -30.25
N ASN A 163 3.56 1.38 -31.13
CA ASN A 163 3.43 1.61 -32.56
C ASN A 163 1.98 1.92 -33.00
N THR A 164 1.05 2.09 -32.04
CA THR A 164 -0.34 2.40 -32.35
C THR A 164 -0.52 3.90 -32.58
N THR A 165 -1.35 4.27 -33.57
CA THR A 165 -1.63 5.68 -33.86
C THR A 165 -2.66 6.23 -32.87
N GLY A 166 -2.49 7.47 -32.40
CA GLY A 166 -3.48 8.16 -31.56
C GLY A 166 -3.13 8.16 -30.07
N ASP A 167 -4.14 8.08 -29.21
CA ASP A 167 -3.98 8.18 -27.74
C ASP A 167 -4.01 6.83 -27.01
N ALA A 168 -4.05 5.71 -27.75
CA ALA A 168 -4.20 4.35 -27.21
C ALA A 168 -3.13 3.98 -26.17
N SER A 169 -1.84 4.23 -26.47
CA SER A 169 -0.74 4.00 -25.51
C SER A 169 -0.93 4.80 -24.22
N SER A 170 -1.30 6.08 -24.32
CA SER A 170 -1.52 6.93 -23.14
C SER A 170 -2.73 6.48 -22.30
N LYS A 171 -3.82 6.07 -22.98
CA LYS A 171 -5.01 5.52 -22.34
C LYS A 171 -4.69 4.21 -21.61
N MET A 172 -3.93 3.32 -22.24
CA MET A 172 -3.53 2.07 -21.62
C MET A 172 -2.63 2.29 -20.41
N ARG A 173 -1.66 3.22 -20.51
CA ARG A 173 -0.81 3.60 -19.38
C ARG A 173 -1.62 4.14 -18.19
N ASN A 174 -2.63 4.97 -18.45
CA ASN A 174 -3.51 5.47 -17.40
C ASN A 174 -4.36 4.36 -16.76
N VAL A 175 -4.87 3.43 -17.56
CA VAL A 175 -5.63 2.27 -17.07
C VAL A 175 -4.77 1.37 -16.18
N LEU A 176 -3.50 1.16 -16.54
CA LEU A 176 -2.59 0.31 -15.78
C LEU A 176 -1.87 1.01 -14.61
N GLN A 177 -1.98 2.33 -14.51
CA GLN A 177 -1.20 3.12 -13.56
C GLN A 177 -1.32 2.60 -12.13
N THR A 178 -2.55 2.37 -11.64
CA THR A 178 -2.75 1.86 -10.28
C THR A 178 -2.11 0.48 -10.10
N ALA A 179 -2.33 -0.44 -11.04
CA ALA A 179 -1.77 -1.78 -10.97
C ALA A 179 -0.22 -1.76 -10.97
N MET A 180 0.40 -0.89 -11.76
CA MET A 180 1.86 -0.72 -11.79
C MET A 180 2.40 -0.15 -10.48
N GLN A 181 1.71 0.83 -9.89
CA GLN A 181 2.05 1.38 -8.57
C GLN A 181 1.97 0.30 -7.49
N MET A 182 0.94 -0.53 -7.53
CA MET A 182 0.76 -1.63 -6.58
C MET A 182 1.85 -2.70 -6.72
N SER A 183 2.20 -3.10 -7.95
CA SER A 183 3.33 -4.01 -8.20
C SER A 183 4.65 -3.45 -7.69
N SER A 184 4.92 -2.17 -7.96
CA SER A 184 6.12 -1.47 -7.48
C SER A 184 6.19 -1.43 -5.95
N ASN A 185 5.07 -1.06 -5.30
CA ASN A 185 4.97 -1.05 -3.84
C ASN A 185 5.14 -2.45 -3.24
N GLY A 186 4.52 -3.47 -3.81
CA GLY A 186 4.67 -4.86 -3.37
C GLY A 186 6.14 -5.29 -3.41
N LEU A 187 6.86 -4.98 -4.49
CA LEU A 187 8.28 -5.32 -4.61
C LEU A 187 9.14 -4.56 -3.60
N ALA A 188 8.87 -3.28 -3.36
CA ALA A 188 9.55 -2.50 -2.34
C ALA A 188 9.34 -3.08 -0.92
N ILE A 189 8.11 -3.44 -0.58
CA ILE A 189 7.75 -4.07 0.70
C ILE A 189 8.51 -5.39 0.88
N VAL A 190 8.47 -6.28 -0.12
CA VAL A 190 9.12 -7.59 -0.05
C VAL A 190 10.64 -7.43 0.06
N ASN A 191 11.24 -6.50 -0.67
CA ASN A 191 12.67 -6.21 -0.57
C ASN A 191 13.08 -5.70 0.81
N ASP A 192 12.26 -4.84 1.43
CA ASP A 192 12.53 -4.35 2.78
C ASP A 192 12.40 -5.48 3.81
N LEU A 193 11.35 -6.29 3.72
CA LEU A 193 11.17 -7.48 4.56
C LEU A 193 12.35 -8.44 4.42
N SER A 194 12.82 -8.74 3.21
CA SER A 194 13.98 -9.62 3.02
C SER A 194 15.23 -9.10 3.72
N LYS A 195 15.47 -7.78 3.69
CA LYS A 195 16.61 -7.17 4.38
C LYS A 195 16.46 -7.29 5.90
N LEU A 196 15.26 -7.05 6.42
CA LEU A 196 14.96 -7.19 7.85
C LEU A 196 15.19 -8.62 8.33
N PHE A 197 14.61 -9.63 7.66
CA PHE A 197 14.78 -11.04 8.05
C PHE A 197 16.23 -11.51 7.95
N SER A 198 16.93 -11.13 6.87
CA SER A 198 18.37 -11.44 6.74
C SER A 198 19.21 -10.85 7.88
N SER A 199 18.88 -9.64 8.34
CA SER A 199 19.58 -9.00 9.46
C SER A 199 19.31 -9.71 10.81
N LEU A 200 18.10 -10.21 11.01
CA LEU A 200 17.71 -10.94 12.22
C LEU A 200 18.39 -12.30 12.30
N ASP A 201 18.51 -13.01 11.18
CA ASP A 201 19.23 -14.28 11.09
C ASP A 201 20.71 -14.11 11.42
N MET A 202 21.35 -13.08 10.84
CA MET A 202 22.75 -12.76 11.14
C MET A 202 22.98 -12.42 12.61
N ASN A 203 22.10 -11.63 13.22
CA ASN A 203 22.17 -11.31 14.64
C ASN A 203 21.98 -12.55 15.53
N THR A 204 21.11 -13.47 15.13
CA THR A 204 20.87 -14.73 15.84
C THR A 204 22.09 -15.65 15.77
N ILE A 205 22.72 -15.76 14.59
CA ILE A 205 23.97 -16.51 14.41
C ILE A 205 25.09 -15.91 15.28
N ASN A 206 25.24 -14.59 15.27
CA ASN A 206 26.26 -13.90 16.07
C ASN A 206 26.03 -14.13 17.58
N LYS A 207 24.78 -14.04 18.07
CA LYS A 207 24.46 -14.35 19.47
C LYS A 207 24.80 -15.79 19.85
N ARG A 208 24.47 -16.78 19.00
CA ARG A 208 24.81 -18.20 19.25
C ARG A 208 26.33 -18.44 19.33
N ARG A 209 27.11 -17.77 18.46
CA ARG A 209 28.59 -17.84 18.49
C ARG A 209 29.21 -17.24 19.75
N LEU A 210 28.62 -16.18 20.30
CA LEU A 210 29.10 -15.58 21.55
C LEU A 210 28.82 -16.49 22.76
N LEU A 211 27.70 -17.22 22.75
CA LEU A 211 27.35 -18.16 23.83
C LEU A 211 28.12 -19.49 23.77
N SER A 212 28.65 -19.89 22.61
CA SER A 212 29.48 -21.10 22.49
C SER A 212 30.94 -20.90 22.90
N ASN A 213 31.36 -19.66 23.15
CA ASN A 213 32.73 -19.30 23.52
C ASN A 213 32.86 -18.98 25.02
N GLN A 214 31.92 -19.46 25.85
CA GLN A 214 31.92 -19.29 27.30
C GLN A 214 31.94 -20.64 28.01
#